data_AF-A0A4Q1KJF2-F1
#
_entry.id   AF-A0A4Q1KJF2-F1
#
_cell.length_a   1.000
_cell.length_b   1.000
_cell.length_c   1.000
_cell.angle_alpha   90.00
_cell.angle_beta   90.00
_cell.angle_gamma   90.00
#
_symmetry.space_group_name_H-M   'P 1'
#
loop_
_entity.id
_entity.type
_entity.pdbx_description
1 polymer ?
#
loop_
_entity_poly.entity_id
_entity_poly.type
_entity_poly.pdbx_seq_one_letter_code
_entity_poly.pdbx_strand_id
1 'polypeptide(L)'
;MMSESHEELNRQKRTASIVSALWLTLLGGLFVWQATQYRGVVELLAEWQYRVLDQYYPGITIALLCLFFSFPLLVMLLILWRRWRRKNEAVGDPVAVMIGASRRLQRLCTFLALTAGGVAVVVFLLARMLPSEGMPVHLIDVRSAQAAVIPEGSASVVGPVDMSALVRFEEKVLLFHRRLYFAPVRYRLHGKALPARIFVQVEERADLPKHFLPVMSGVIARGVLPGDVDQLYRNIRYPVVERPYLLYKDSDTLRWRYHMLCAQMGVIALLFALGGWREARRRRRVEKRVAEMAG
;
A
#
# COMPACT_ATOMS: atom_id res chain seq x y z
N MET A 1 48.13 19.42 -0.49
CA MET A 1 47.07 19.62 -1.50
C MET A 1 46.31 18.35 -1.91
N MET A 2 46.95 17.26 -2.37
CA MET A 2 46.18 16.04 -2.75
C MET A 2 45.48 15.34 -1.56
N SER A 3 46.06 15.33 -0.36
CA SER A 3 45.46 14.63 0.79
C SER A 3 44.22 15.34 1.37
N GLU A 4 44.22 16.68 1.46
CA GLU A 4 43.06 17.47 1.91
C GLU A 4 41.82 17.28 1.02
N SER A 5 42.02 17.23 -0.30
CA SER A 5 40.95 16.97 -1.28
C SER A 5 40.29 15.60 -1.07
N HIS A 6 41.06 14.58 -0.67
CA HIS A 6 40.53 13.24 -0.39
C HIS A 6 39.74 13.19 0.92
N GLU A 7 40.18 13.95 1.92
CA GLU A 7 39.57 13.97 3.25
C GLU A 7 38.21 14.70 3.25
N GLU A 8 38.13 15.85 2.57
CA GLU A 8 36.87 16.58 2.38
C GLU A 8 35.83 15.75 1.61
N LEU A 9 36.28 14.99 0.61
CA LEU A 9 35.39 14.15 -0.20
C LEU A 9 34.83 12.97 0.60
N ASN A 10 35.65 12.38 1.49
CA ASN A 10 35.19 11.32 2.39
C ASN A 10 34.22 11.84 3.45
N ARG A 11 34.47 13.05 3.98
CA ARG A 11 33.56 13.70 4.93
C ARG A 11 32.21 13.97 4.28
N GLN A 12 32.17 14.57 3.08
CA GLN A 12 30.93 14.82 2.34
C GLN A 12 30.16 13.53 2.01
N LYS A 13 30.84 12.45 1.60
CA LYS A 13 30.21 11.15 1.36
C LYS A 13 29.56 10.58 2.63
N ARG A 14 30.24 10.70 3.76
CA ARG A 14 29.73 10.22 5.06
C ARG A 14 28.51 11.02 5.49
N THR A 15 28.53 12.35 5.39
CA THR A 15 27.38 13.19 5.72
C THR A 15 26.19 12.90 4.81
N ALA A 16 26.42 12.78 3.50
CA ALA A 16 25.35 12.45 2.55
C ALA A 16 24.76 11.06 2.81
N SER A 17 25.59 10.07 3.16
CA SER A 17 25.15 8.73 3.55
C SER A 17 24.29 8.76 4.81
N ILE A 18 24.70 9.51 5.84
CA ILE A 18 23.96 9.61 7.11
C ILE A 18 22.63 10.31 6.88
N VAL A 19 22.61 11.44 6.19
CA VAL A 19 21.39 12.20 5.88
C VAL A 19 20.42 11.37 5.04
N SER A 20 20.93 10.65 4.03
CA SER A 20 20.10 9.74 3.22
C SER A 20 19.51 8.61 4.06
N ALA A 21 20.30 7.99 4.93
CA ALA A 21 19.84 6.92 5.81
C ALA A 21 18.75 7.44 6.77
N LEU A 22 18.98 8.57 7.43
CA LEU A 22 18.02 9.21 8.32
C LEU A 22 16.72 9.57 7.59
N TRP A 23 16.81 10.09 6.37
CA TRP A 23 15.66 10.41 5.53
C TRP A 23 14.87 9.17 5.13
N LEU A 24 15.57 8.09 4.72
CA LEU A 24 14.94 6.81 4.40
C LEU A 24 14.30 6.15 5.62
N THR A 25 14.91 6.26 6.81
CA THR A 25 14.32 5.78 8.07
C THR A 25 13.08 6.58 8.43
N LEU A 26 13.09 7.91 8.29
CA LEU A 26 11.93 8.76 8.53
C LEU A 26 10.79 8.43 7.56
N LEU A 27 11.10 8.29 6.27
CA LEU A 27 10.14 7.87 5.24
C LEU A 27 9.57 6.48 5.53
N GLY A 28 10.43 5.51 5.83
CA GLY A 28 10.03 4.16 6.19
C GLY A 28 9.12 4.16 7.41
N GLY A 29 9.45 4.94 8.44
CA GLY A 29 8.62 5.12 9.63
C GLY A 29 7.25 5.72 9.30
N LEU A 30 7.21 6.74 8.43
CA LEU A 30 5.96 7.38 8.01
C LEU A 30 5.08 6.42 7.21
N PHE A 31 5.65 5.63 6.30
CA PHE A 31 4.92 4.61 5.56
C PHE A 31 4.45 3.44 6.44
N VAL A 32 5.25 3.00 7.42
CA VAL A 32 4.85 1.96 8.39
C VAL A 32 3.74 2.48 9.30
N TRP A 33 3.85 3.71 9.78
CA TRP A 33 2.80 4.37 10.56
C TRP A 33 1.50 4.47 9.75
N GLN A 34 1.62 4.81 8.47
CA GLN A 34 0.48 4.90 7.57
C GLN A 34 -0.12 3.52 7.20
N ALA A 35 0.69 2.47 7.12
CA ALA A 35 0.20 1.10 6.92
C ALA A 35 -0.51 0.54 8.16
N THR A 36 -0.18 1.05 9.36
CA THR A 36 -0.77 0.60 10.63
C THR A 36 -1.99 1.42 11.06
N GLN A 37 -2.07 2.70 10.68
CA GLN A 37 -3.23 3.55 10.94
C GLN A 37 -4.05 3.72 9.65
N TYR A 38 -5.27 3.16 9.63
CA TYR A 38 -6.23 3.34 8.53
C TYR A 38 -6.65 4.81 8.34
N ARG A 39 -6.30 5.68 9.29
CA ARG A 39 -6.44 7.14 9.23
C ARG A 39 -5.08 7.82 9.17
N GLY A 40 -4.81 8.58 8.11
CA GLY A 40 -3.48 9.20 7.89
C GLY A 40 -3.48 10.27 6.79
N VAL A 41 -2.28 10.68 6.36
CA VAL A 41 -2.10 11.76 5.36
C VAL A 41 -2.81 11.47 4.03
N VAL A 42 -2.95 10.19 3.66
CA VAL A 42 -3.67 9.78 2.44
C VAL A 42 -5.17 9.92 2.61
N GLU A 43 -5.73 9.71 3.79
CA GLU A 43 -7.16 9.97 4.06
C GLU A 43 -7.44 11.48 4.04
N LEU A 44 -6.59 12.30 4.66
CA LEU A 44 -6.73 13.76 4.58
C LEU A 44 -6.65 14.28 3.13
N LEU A 45 -5.76 13.71 2.33
CA LEU A 45 -5.67 14.00 0.90
C LEU A 45 -6.88 13.45 0.13
N ALA A 46 -7.39 12.27 0.48
CA ALA A 46 -8.60 11.71 -0.11
C ALA A 46 -9.83 12.57 0.21
N GLU A 47 -10.00 13.01 1.46
CA GLU A 47 -11.05 13.94 1.88
C GLU A 47 -10.96 15.28 1.15
N TRP A 48 -9.75 15.80 0.97
CA TRP A 48 -9.55 17.01 0.17
C TRP A 48 -9.90 16.78 -1.31
N GLN A 49 -9.46 15.67 -1.90
CA GLN A 49 -9.77 15.31 -3.28
C GLN A 49 -11.27 15.11 -3.48
N TYR A 50 -11.97 14.47 -2.55
CA TYR A 50 -13.43 14.35 -2.63
C TYR A 50 -14.13 15.70 -2.54
N ARG A 51 -13.67 16.61 -1.67
CA ARG A 51 -14.26 17.94 -1.55
C ARG A 51 -14.06 18.83 -2.78
N VAL A 52 -12.95 18.64 -3.50
CA VAL A 52 -12.55 19.54 -4.60
C VAL A 52 -12.79 18.94 -5.99
N LEU A 53 -12.60 17.63 -6.14
CA LEU A 53 -12.60 16.90 -7.41
C LEU A 53 -13.76 15.91 -7.57
N ASP A 54 -14.64 15.80 -6.54
CA ASP A 54 -15.75 14.83 -6.42
C ASP A 54 -15.36 13.35 -6.58
N GLN A 55 -14.07 13.05 -6.69
CA GLN A 55 -13.54 11.71 -6.87
C GLN A 55 -12.14 11.58 -6.28
N TYR A 56 -11.81 10.37 -5.84
CA TYR A 56 -10.50 10.05 -5.29
C TYR A 56 -9.60 9.37 -6.33
N TYR A 57 -8.36 9.86 -6.44
CA TYR A 57 -7.35 9.34 -7.36
C TYR A 57 -6.15 8.75 -6.59
N PRO A 58 -6.29 7.55 -6.01
CA PRO A 58 -5.28 6.96 -5.13
C PRO A 58 -3.89 6.86 -5.77
N GLY A 59 -3.83 6.48 -7.04
CA GLY A 59 -2.57 6.35 -7.77
C GLY A 59 -1.81 7.67 -7.90
N ILE A 60 -2.52 8.77 -8.16
CA ILE A 60 -1.93 10.11 -8.30
C ILE A 60 -1.45 10.61 -6.95
N THR A 61 -2.24 10.42 -5.90
CA THR A 61 -1.90 10.82 -4.53
C THR A 61 -0.64 10.12 -4.04
N ILE A 62 -0.56 8.79 -4.22
CA ILE A 62 0.62 8.00 -3.86
C ILE A 62 1.83 8.41 -4.71
N ALA A 63 1.66 8.59 -6.03
CA ALA A 63 2.74 9.02 -6.91
C ALA A 63 3.28 10.40 -6.53
N LEU A 64 2.41 11.37 -6.24
CA LEU A 64 2.78 12.71 -5.79
C LEU A 64 3.51 12.68 -4.46
N LEU A 65 3.02 11.91 -3.48
CA LEU A 65 3.70 11.75 -2.20
C LEU A 65 5.07 11.11 -2.39
N CYS A 66 5.15 10.00 -3.13
CA CYS A 66 6.42 9.36 -3.46
C CYS A 66 7.37 10.33 -4.16
N LEU A 67 6.89 11.12 -5.11
CA LEU A 67 7.71 12.07 -5.85
C LEU A 67 8.14 13.24 -4.96
N PHE A 68 7.25 13.81 -4.15
CA PHE A 68 7.54 14.87 -3.20
C PHE A 68 8.60 14.45 -2.17
N PHE A 69 8.46 13.25 -1.61
CA PHE A 69 9.42 12.71 -0.64
C PHE A 69 10.73 12.21 -1.27
N SER A 70 10.69 11.78 -2.53
CA SER A 70 11.88 11.36 -3.27
C SER A 70 12.62 12.51 -3.95
N PHE A 71 11.95 13.65 -4.18
CA PHE A 71 12.51 14.82 -4.86
C PHE A 71 13.78 15.36 -4.19
N PRO A 72 13.83 15.65 -2.87
CA PRO A 72 15.04 16.14 -2.25
C PRO A 72 16.20 15.13 -2.33
N LEU A 73 15.88 13.82 -2.26
CA LEU A 73 16.88 12.76 -2.39
C LEU A 73 17.41 12.66 -3.84
N LEU A 74 16.53 12.77 -4.84
CA LEU A 74 16.88 12.82 -6.25
C LEU A 74 17.74 14.04 -6.57
N VAL A 75 17.37 15.23 -6.09
CA VAL A 75 18.12 16.47 -6.28
C VAL A 75 19.51 16.36 -5.64
N MET A 76 19.61 15.85 -4.41
CA MET A 76 20.89 15.62 -3.75
C MET A 76 21.77 14.63 -4.53
N LEU A 77 21.19 13.51 -4.98
CA LEU A 77 21.90 12.54 -5.82
C LEU A 77 22.35 13.16 -7.15
N LEU A 78 21.53 14.00 -7.78
CA LEU A 78 21.87 14.70 -9.03
C LEU A 78 23.02 15.69 -8.85
N ILE A 79 23.03 16.43 -7.74
CA ILE A 79 24.11 17.36 -7.39
C ILE A 79 25.40 16.59 -7.13
N LEU A 80 25.35 15.53 -6.33
CA LEU A 80 26.51 14.67 -6.05
C LEU A 80 27.02 13.98 -7.32
N TRP A 81 26.11 13.51 -8.18
CA TRP A 81 26.44 12.90 -9.45
C TRP A 81 27.11 13.89 -10.42
N ARG A 82 26.58 15.11 -10.54
CA ARG A 82 27.21 16.19 -11.33
C ARG A 82 28.60 16.55 -10.81
N ARG A 83 28.77 16.66 -9.49
CA ARG A 83 30.08 16.94 -8.87
C ARG A 83 31.07 15.80 -9.10
N TRP A 84 30.61 14.56 -8.97
CA TRP A 84 31.43 13.37 -9.20
C TRP A 84 31.85 13.23 -10.66
N ARG A 85 30.94 13.47 -11.61
CA ARG A 85 31.23 13.43 -13.05
C ARG A 85 32.34 14.41 -13.45
N ARG A 86 32.26 15.66 -12.97
CA ARG A 86 33.31 16.68 -13.23
C ARG A 86 34.68 16.29 -12.67
N LYS A 87 34.73 15.65 -11.49
CA LYS A 87 36.01 15.20 -10.91
C LYS A 87 36.59 13.97 -11.62
N ASN A 88 35.74 13.08 -12.12
CA ASN A 88 36.18 11.88 -12.83
C ASN A 88 36.62 12.13 -14.27
N GLU A 89 35.96 13.07 -14.98
CA GLU A 89 36.38 13.51 -16.33
C GLU A 89 37.80 14.12 -16.32
N ALA A 90 38.31 14.57 -15.17
CA ALA A 90 39.63 15.17 -15.04
C ALA A 90 40.77 14.20 -14.68
N VAL A 91 40.50 12.97 -14.21
CA VAL A 91 41.54 12.10 -13.58
C VAL A 91 41.43 10.60 -13.90
N GLY A 92 40.26 10.07 -14.31
CA GLY A 92 40.00 8.62 -14.27
C GLY A 92 40.02 7.88 -15.62
N ASP A 93 40.56 6.66 -15.62
CA ASP A 93 40.35 5.66 -16.69
C ASP A 93 38.83 5.42 -16.90
N PRO A 94 38.29 5.72 -18.10
CA PRO A 94 36.85 5.61 -18.37
C PRO A 94 36.31 4.20 -18.14
N VAL A 95 37.14 3.16 -18.30
CA VAL A 95 36.75 1.77 -18.09
C VAL A 95 36.55 1.47 -16.60
N ALA A 96 37.48 1.89 -15.75
CA ALA A 96 37.39 1.73 -14.30
C ALA A 96 36.17 2.47 -13.71
N VAL A 97 35.86 3.67 -14.23
CA VAL A 97 34.68 4.45 -13.85
C VAL A 97 33.38 3.73 -14.24
N MET A 98 33.31 3.16 -15.45
CA MET A 98 32.15 2.37 -15.90
C MET A 98 31.92 1.11 -15.06
N ILE A 99 32.99 0.37 -14.74
CA ILE A 99 32.91 -0.85 -13.92
C ILE A 99 32.43 -0.50 -12.50
N GLY A 100 32.97 0.57 -11.90
CA GLY A 100 32.56 1.06 -10.59
C GLY A 100 31.09 1.51 -10.53
N ALA A 101 30.62 2.24 -11.55
CA ALA A 101 29.23 2.66 -11.66
C ALA A 101 28.27 1.46 -11.82
N SER A 102 28.62 0.51 -12.69
CA SER A 102 27.82 -0.71 -12.88
C SER A 102 27.76 -1.56 -11.60
N ARG A 103 28.85 -1.65 -10.82
CA ARG A 103 28.86 -2.35 -9.53
C ARG A 103 27.96 -1.69 -8.49
N ARG A 104 27.92 -0.35 -8.44
CA ARG A 104 27.01 0.39 -7.54
C ARG A 104 25.56 0.20 -7.96
N LEU A 105 25.27 0.31 -9.25
CA LEU A 105 23.93 0.11 -9.79
C LEU A 105 23.44 -1.32 -9.55
N GLN A 106 24.30 -2.33 -9.77
CA GLN A 106 23.98 -3.72 -9.43
C GLN A 106 23.62 -3.87 -7.96
N ARG A 107 24.45 -3.36 -7.04
CA ARG A 107 24.17 -3.44 -5.58
C ARG A 107 22.87 -2.74 -5.22
N LEU A 108 22.60 -1.57 -5.80
CA LEU A 108 21.35 -0.85 -5.58
C LEU A 108 20.15 -1.66 -6.06
N CYS A 109 20.19 -2.19 -7.28
CA CYS A 109 19.13 -3.04 -7.82
C CYS A 109 18.92 -4.30 -6.97
N THR A 110 19.99 -4.98 -6.54
CA THR A 110 19.89 -6.15 -5.67
C THR A 110 19.30 -5.79 -4.31
N PHE A 111 19.73 -4.67 -3.72
CA PHE A 111 19.18 -4.19 -2.46
C PHE A 111 17.68 -3.90 -2.58
N LEU A 112 17.26 -3.14 -3.59
CA LEU A 112 15.85 -2.83 -3.85
C LEU A 112 15.03 -4.09 -4.12
N ALA A 113 15.58 -5.07 -4.85
CA ALA A 113 14.92 -6.36 -5.07
C ALA A 113 14.70 -7.14 -3.77
N LEU A 114 15.71 -7.18 -2.88
CA LEU A 114 15.60 -7.83 -1.58
C LEU A 114 14.60 -7.11 -0.67
N THR A 115 14.61 -5.78 -0.65
CA THR A 115 13.66 -4.99 0.15
C THR A 115 12.23 -5.21 -0.35
N ALA A 116 11.98 -5.10 -1.66
CA ALA A 116 10.66 -5.35 -2.24
C ALA A 116 10.19 -6.79 -2.00
N GLY A 117 11.08 -7.78 -2.16
CA GLY A 117 10.78 -9.18 -1.84
C GLY A 117 10.46 -9.40 -0.36
N GLY A 118 11.22 -8.77 0.55
CA GLY A 118 10.96 -8.82 1.99
C GLY A 118 9.61 -8.21 2.35
N VAL A 119 9.26 -7.06 1.77
CA VAL A 119 7.93 -6.45 1.94
C VAL A 119 6.83 -7.39 1.42
N ALA A 120 7.02 -8.02 0.26
CA ALA A 120 6.05 -8.99 -0.27
C ALA A 120 5.83 -10.16 0.71
N VAL A 121 6.89 -10.71 1.30
CA VAL A 121 6.81 -11.79 2.29
C VAL A 121 6.09 -11.31 3.56
N VAL A 122 6.44 -10.14 4.08
CA VAL A 122 5.77 -9.58 5.28
C VAL A 122 4.27 -9.36 5.02
N VAL A 123 3.91 -8.77 3.87
CA VAL A 123 2.50 -8.57 3.48
C VAL A 123 1.78 -9.91 3.34
N PHE A 124 2.42 -10.92 2.76
CA PHE A 124 1.86 -12.26 2.67
C PHE A 124 1.64 -12.91 4.03
N LEU A 125 2.58 -12.75 4.98
CA LEU A 125 2.42 -13.23 6.36
C LEU A 125 1.29 -12.49 7.08
N LEU A 126 1.19 -11.17 6.92
CA LEU A 126 0.06 -10.39 7.45
C LEU A 126 -1.27 -10.89 6.87
N ALA A 127 -1.33 -11.20 5.56
CA ALA A 127 -2.51 -11.78 4.92
C ALA A 127 -2.99 -13.06 5.61
N ARG A 128 -2.04 -13.88 6.12
CA ARG A 128 -2.33 -15.12 6.85
C ARG A 128 -2.82 -14.89 8.28
N MET A 129 -2.52 -13.74 8.88
CA MET A 129 -3.02 -13.37 10.20
C MET A 129 -4.46 -12.84 10.17
N LEU A 130 -5.02 -12.52 9.01
CA LEU A 130 -6.42 -12.09 8.91
C LEU A 130 -7.39 -13.26 9.17
N PRO A 131 -8.55 -12.96 9.77
CA PRO A 131 -9.59 -13.95 10.01
C PRO A 131 -9.92 -14.76 8.75
N SER A 132 -10.01 -16.09 8.91
CA SER A 132 -10.44 -17.01 7.86
C SER A 132 -11.86 -17.50 8.11
N GLU A 133 -12.46 -18.03 7.06
CA GLU A 133 -13.60 -18.92 7.20
C GLU A 133 -13.19 -20.17 7.99
N GLY A 134 -14.11 -20.69 8.80
CA GLY A 134 -13.85 -21.76 9.74
C GLY A 134 -14.85 -21.80 10.89
N MET A 135 -14.94 -22.94 11.55
CA MET A 135 -15.73 -23.09 12.76
C MET A 135 -14.99 -22.47 13.97
N PRO A 136 -15.70 -21.85 14.92
CA PRO A 136 -17.16 -21.72 15.00
C PRO A 136 -17.72 -20.53 14.18
N VAL A 137 -18.91 -20.71 13.61
CA VAL A 137 -19.68 -19.62 13.00
C VAL A 137 -20.49 -18.89 14.08
N HIS A 138 -20.23 -17.61 14.28
CA HIS A 138 -20.93 -16.79 15.26
C HIS A 138 -22.23 -16.23 14.69
N LEU A 139 -23.37 -16.59 15.27
CA LEU A 139 -24.65 -15.97 14.94
C LEU A 139 -24.76 -14.61 15.64
N ILE A 140 -24.84 -13.53 14.87
CA ILE A 140 -24.93 -12.16 15.37
C ILE A 140 -26.32 -11.63 15.04
N ASP A 141 -27.16 -11.49 16.06
CA ASP A 141 -28.40 -10.73 15.96
C ASP A 141 -28.07 -9.23 16.10
N VAL A 142 -28.37 -8.44 15.07
CA VAL A 142 -28.10 -7.00 15.05
C VAL A 142 -28.87 -6.24 16.14
N ARG A 143 -29.96 -6.81 16.68
CA ARG A 143 -30.71 -6.23 17.79
C ARG A 143 -29.94 -6.32 19.11
N SER A 144 -29.26 -7.43 19.37
CA SER A 144 -28.49 -7.65 20.61
C SER A 144 -27.04 -7.16 20.50
N ALA A 145 -26.49 -7.11 19.27
CA ALA A 145 -25.12 -6.69 19.00
C ALA A 145 -24.88 -5.16 19.09
N GLN A 146 -25.89 -4.36 19.41
CA GLN A 146 -25.74 -2.90 19.55
C GLN A 146 -24.80 -2.51 20.70
N ALA A 147 -24.78 -3.28 21.80
CA ALA A 147 -23.99 -2.98 23.01
C ALA A 147 -22.73 -3.85 23.19
N ALA A 148 -22.69 -5.06 22.65
CA ALA A 148 -21.60 -6.02 22.88
C ALA A 148 -20.45 -5.86 21.87
N VAL A 149 -19.22 -6.20 22.25
CA VAL A 149 -18.09 -6.38 21.32
C VAL A 149 -18.36 -7.64 20.49
N ILE A 150 -18.31 -7.51 19.17
CA ILE A 150 -18.59 -8.63 18.25
C ILE A 150 -17.27 -9.36 17.97
N PRO A 151 -17.23 -10.70 18.13
CA PRO A 151 -16.04 -11.50 17.81
C PRO A 151 -15.75 -11.46 16.30
N GLU A 152 -14.48 -11.38 15.92
CA GLU A 152 -14.02 -11.42 14.53
C GLU A 152 -13.86 -12.86 14.05
N GLY A 153 -14.13 -13.13 12.76
CA GLY A 153 -14.13 -14.49 12.19
C GLY A 153 -15.40 -14.83 11.43
N SER A 154 -15.67 -16.12 11.22
CA SER A 154 -16.88 -16.57 10.54
C SER A 154 -18.13 -16.15 11.32
N ALA A 155 -19.03 -15.42 10.67
CA ALA A 155 -20.26 -14.98 11.31
C ALA A 155 -21.45 -14.97 10.35
N SER A 156 -22.63 -15.17 10.93
CA SER A 156 -23.92 -15.01 10.26
C SER A 156 -24.67 -13.86 10.91
N VAL A 157 -24.87 -12.78 10.17
CA VAL A 157 -25.56 -11.58 10.62
C VAL A 157 -27.03 -11.70 10.28
N VAL A 158 -27.88 -11.58 11.30
CA VAL A 158 -29.35 -11.58 11.18
C VAL A 158 -29.86 -10.18 11.41
N GLY A 159 -30.49 -9.58 10.40
CA GLY A 159 -31.11 -8.27 10.57
C GLY A 159 -31.54 -7.53 9.30
N PRO A 160 -32.28 -6.42 9.47
CA PRO A 160 -32.66 -5.50 8.39
C PRO A 160 -31.46 -4.94 7.63
N VAL A 161 -31.21 -5.44 6.42
CA VAL A 161 -30.27 -4.82 5.46
C VAL A 161 -30.97 -3.68 4.73
N ASP A 162 -30.48 -2.46 4.89
CA ASP A 162 -31.05 -1.27 4.25
C ASP A 162 -30.49 -1.12 2.82
N MET A 163 -31.10 -1.85 1.88
CA MET A 163 -30.70 -1.83 0.46
C MET A 163 -30.90 -0.47 -0.21
N SER A 164 -31.66 0.45 0.41
CA SER A 164 -31.84 1.81 -0.12
C SER A 164 -30.63 2.71 0.08
N ALA A 165 -29.76 2.37 1.03
CA ALA A 165 -28.51 3.07 1.32
C ALA A 165 -27.29 2.30 0.79
N LEU A 166 -27.45 1.55 -0.31
CA LEU A 166 -26.36 0.80 -0.94
C LEU A 166 -25.28 1.76 -1.46
N VAL A 167 -24.04 1.56 -1.02
CA VAL A 167 -22.89 2.33 -1.52
C VAL A 167 -22.04 1.46 -2.44
N ARG A 168 -21.74 1.99 -3.62
CA ARG A 168 -20.79 1.40 -4.56
C ARG A 168 -19.39 1.91 -4.26
N PHE A 169 -18.49 0.99 -3.99
CA PHE A 169 -17.06 1.24 -3.84
C PHE A 169 -16.32 0.67 -5.05
N GLU A 170 -15.62 1.54 -5.78
CA GLU A 170 -14.75 1.10 -6.88
C GLU A 170 -13.30 1.06 -6.42
N GLU A 171 -12.76 -0.15 -6.32
CA GLU A 171 -11.35 -0.33 -6.02
C GLU A 171 -10.54 -0.39 -7.31
N LYS A 172 -9.74 0.66 -7.56
CA LYS A 172 -8.84 0.74 -8.71
C LYS A 172 -7.40 0.55 -8.25
N VAL A 173 -6.77 -0.54 -8.70
CA VAL A 173 -5.37 -0.85 -8.38
C VAL A 173 -4.64 -1.17 -9.69
N LEU A 174 -3.92 -0.18 -10.23
CA LEU A 174 -2.98 -0.14 -11.39
C LEU A 174 -3.30 -0.97 -12.66
N LEU A 175 -3.68 -2.24 -12.54
CA LEU A 175 -4.06 -3.17 -13.61
C LEU A 175 -5.45 -3.80 -13.42
N PHE A 176 -6.09 -3.64 -12.27
CA PHE A 176 -7.33 -4.31 -11.93
C PHE A 176 -8.37 -3.34 -11.37
N HIS A 177 -9.62 -3.61 -11.72
CA HIS A 177 -10.79 -2.84 -11.34
C HIS A 177 -11.77 -3.81 -10.69
N ARG A 178 -12.16 -3.54 -9.44
CA ARG A 178 -13.21 -4.31 -8.76
C ARG A 178 -14.26 -3.37 -8.22
N ARG A 179 -15.53 -3.74 -8.41
CA ARG A 179 -16.67 -3.08 -7.77
C ARG A 179 -17.10 -3.89 -6.56
N LEU A 180 -17.23 -3.23 -5.43
CA LEU A 180 -17.75 -3.78 -4.19
C LEU A 180 -18.98 -2.97 -3.80
N TYR A 181 -20.01 -3.65 -3.31
CA TYR A 181 -21.22 -3.01 -2.83
C TYR A 181 -21.37 -3.29 -1.35
N PHE A 182 -21.56 -2.24 -0.57
CA PHE A 182 -21.77 -2.34 0.86
C PHE A 182 -23.15 -1.81 1.21
N ALA A 183 -23.92 -2.61 1.95
CA ALA A 183 -25.21 -2.20 2.50
C ALA A 183 -25.13 -2.14 4.03
N PRO A 184 -25.67 -1.10 4.67
CA PRO A 184 -25.71 -1.02 6.12
C PRO A 184 -26.82 -1.93 6.67
N VAL A 185 -26.54 -2.61 7.77
CA VAL A 185 -27.56 -3.33 8.54
C VAL A 185 -28.05 -2.40 9.65
N ARG A 186 -29.33 -2.01 9.58
CA ARG A 186 -29.87 -0.99 10.48
C ARG A 186 -31.18 -1.40 11.13
N TYR A 187 -31.17 -1.43 12.46
CA TYR A 187 -32.36 -1.63 13.26
C TYR A 187 -33.03 -0.29 13.61
N ARG A 188 -34.37 -0.26 13.57
CA ARG A 188 -35.17 0.88 14.04
C ARG A 188 -35.79 0.52 15.40
N LEU A 189 -35.44 1.26 16.45
CA LEU A 189 -36.03 1.10 17.78
C LEU A 189 -37.02 2.26 17.99
N HIS A 190 -38.30 1.98 18.25
CA HIS A 190 -39.34 3.00 18.47
C HIS A 190 -39.38 4.13 17.40
N GLY A 191 -39.26 3.76 16.12
CA GLY A 191 -39.29 4.71 15.00
C GLY A 191 -38.01 5.54 14.81
N LYS A 192 -37.06 5.48 15.76
CA LYS A 192 -35.74 6.11 15.60
C LYS A 192 -34.75 5.11 15.01
N ALA A 193 -34.09 5.54 13.95
CA ALA A 193 -33.03 4.79 13.29
C ALA A 193 -31.74 4.87 14.11
N LEU A 194 -31.22 3.72 14.55
CA LEU A 194 -29.93 3.65 15.23
C LEU A 194 -28.78 3.79 14.22
N PRO A 195 -27.60 4.28 14.63
CA PRO A 195 -26.43 4.34 13.76
C PRO A 195 -26.02 2.94 13.29
N ALA A 196 -25.66 2.82 12.02
CA ALA A 196 -25.25 1.53 11.47
C ALA A 196 -23.86 1.13 12.00
N ARG A 197 -23.79 -0.07 12.57
CA ARG A 197 -22.58 -0.65 13.15
C ARG A 197 -22.04 -1.83 12.34
N ILE A 198 -22.88 -2.50 11.56
CA ILE A 198 -22.50 -3.64 10.72
C ILE A 198 -22.85 -3.31 9.27
N PHE A 199 -21.90 -3.55 8.37
CA PHE A 199 -22.06 -3.39 6.93
C PHE A 199 -21.82 -4.74 6.27
N VAL A 200 -22.71 -5.12 5.37
CA VAL A 200 -22.63 -6.39 4.64
C VAL A 200 -22.21 -6.11 3.21
N GLN A 201 -21.26 -6.90 2.72
CA GLN A 201 -20.93 -6.92 1.31
C GLN A 201 -22.06 -7.63 0.54
N VAL A 202 -22.58 -7.00 -0.51
CA VAL A 202 -23.63 -7.56 -1.37
C VAL A 202 -23.09 -7.70 -2.79
N GLU A 203 -23.50 -8.74 -3.51
CA GLU A 203 -23.26 -8.83 -4.96
C GLU A 203 -24.23 -7.91 -5.71
N GLU A 204 -23.83 -7.33 -6.83
CA GLU A 204 -24.77 -6.63 -7.71
C GLU A 204 -25.50 -7.68 -8.54
N ARG A 205 -26.77 -7.93 -8.22
CA ARG A 205 -27.71 -8.68 -9.07
C ARG A 205 -28.86 -7.78 -9.45
N ALA A 206 -29.26 -7.80 -10.73
CA ALA A 206 -30.43 -7.09 -11.23
C ALA A 206 -31.73 -7.49 -10.48
N ASP A 207 -31.74 -8.70 -9.91
CA ASP A 207 -32.90 -9.34 -9.29
C ASP A 207 -32.84 -9.32 -7.76
N LEU A 208 -31.97 -8.51 -7.14
CA LEU A 208 -31.93 -8.43 -5.69
C LEU A 208 -33.29 -7.99 -5.16
N PRO A 209 -33.95 -8.80 -4.30
CA PRO A 209 -35.19 -8.38 -3.67
C PRO A 209 -34.94 -7.05 -2.97
N LYS A 210 -35.77 -6.04 -3.26
CA LYS A 210 -35.76 -4.75 -2.53
C LYS A 210 -36.07 -4.92 -1.03
N HIS A 211 -36.27 -6.15 -0.57
CA HIS A 211 -36.73 -6.53 0.75
C HIS A 211 -35.72 -7.50 1.37
N PHE A 212 -35.23 -7.13 2.55
CA PHE A 212 -34.67 -7.97 3.61
C PHE A 212 -34.09 -9.33 3.18
N LEU A 213 -32.76 -9.40 3.10
CA LEU A 213 -32.05 -10.67 3.23
C LEU A 213 -32.01 -11.02 4.73
N PRO A 214 -32.69 -12.09 5.19
CA PRO A 214 -32.88 -12.33 6.62
C PRO A 214 -31.59 -12.75 7.32
N VAL A 215 -30.68 -13.42 6.62
CA VAL A 215 -29.41 -13.89 7.14
C VAL A 215 -28.33 -13.72 6.08
N MET A 216 -27.22 -13.09 6.43
CA MET A 216 -26.02 -12.99 5.59
C MET A 216 -24.88 -13.69 6.32
N SER A 217 -24.21 -14.62 5.66
CA SER A 217 -23.05 -15.33 6.21
C SER A 217 -21.78 -14.86 5.53
N GLY A 218 -20.68 -14.82 6.28
CA GLY A 218 -19.38 -14.43 5.76
C GLY A 218 -18.33 -14.31 6.86
N VAL A 219 -17.28 -13.54 6.59
CA VAL A 219 -16.21 -13.25 7.56
C VAL A 219 -16.38 -11.84 8.07
N ILE A 220 -16.62 -11.72 9.36
CA ILE A 220 -16.67 -10.42 10.03
C ILE A 220 -15.28 -10.00 10.46
N ALA A 221 -14.90 -8.80 10.04
CA ALA A 221 -13.67 -8.17 10.46
C ALA A 221 -14.01 -6.79 11.02
N ARG A 222 -13.35 -6.41 12.11
CA ARG A 222 -13.40 -5.05 12.61
C ARG A 222 -12.51 -4.22 11.72
N GLY A 223 -13.05 -3.15 11.16
CA GLY A 223 -12.27 -2.30 10.27
C GLY A 223 -13.01 -1.02 9.97
N VAL A 224 -12.25 0.05 9.76
CA VAL A 224 -12.81 1.27 9.19
C VAL A 224 -13.31 0.89 7.80
N LEU A 225 -14.52 1.32 7.44
CA LEU A 225 -15.01 1.27 6.06
C LEU A 225 -13.88 1.75 5.13
N PRO A 226 -13.64 1.11 3.97
CA PRO A 226 -12.66 1.61 3.01
C PRO A 226 -12.86 3.12 2.86
N GLY A 227 -11.82 3.95 3.01
CA GLY A 227 -11.94 5.38 3.37
C GLY A 227 -12.96 6.18 2.57
N ASP A 228 -13.19 5.81 1.32
CA ASP A 228 -14.19 6.42 0.44
C ASP A 228 -15.64 6.11 0.87
N VAL A 229 -15.90 4.91 1.39
CA VAL A 229 -17.24 4.43 1.77
C VAL A 229 -17.75 5.16 3.01
N ASP A 230 -16.92 5.39 4.03
CA ASP A 230 -17.32 6.17 5.20
C ASP A 230 -17.69 7.60 4.79
N GLN A 231 -16.87 8.22 3.92
CA GLN A 231 -17.14 9.55 3.39
C GLN A 231 -18.44 9.59 2.56
N LEU A 232 -18.69 8.56 1.73
CA LEU A 232 -19.94 8.45 0.96
C LEU A 232 -21.16 8.39 1.88
N TYR A 233 -21.11 7.62 2.97
CA TYR A 233 -22.19 7.60 3.97
C TYR A 233 -22.33 8.93 4.72
N ARG A 234 -21.23 9.60 5.07
CA ARG A 234 -21.28 10.94 5.69
C ARG A 234 -21.88 11.98 4.74
N ASN A 235 -21.58 11.93 3.45
CA ASN A 235 -22.12 12.85 2.44
C ASN A 235 -23.65 12.74 2.32
N ILE A 236 -24.21 11.53 2.39
CA ILE A 236 -25.66 11.32 2.43
C ILE A 236 -26.27 11.47 3.84
N ARG A 237 -25.49 12.00 4.80
CA ARG A 237 -25.87 12.17 6.22
C ARG A 237 -26.39 10.89 6.88
N TYR A 238 -25.87 9.74 6.46
CA TYR A 238 -26.22 8.47 7.06
C TYR A 238 -25.43 8.28 8.36
N PRO A 239 -26.09 8.00 9.51
CA PRO A 239 -25.41 7.87 10.78
C PRO A 239 -24.63 6.55 10.85
N VAL A 240 -23.30 6.63 10.97
CA VAL A 240 -22.37 5.49 11.06
C VAL A 240 -21.55 5.58 12.34
N VAL A 241 -21.29 4.45 12.98
CA VAL A 241 -20.43 4.37 14.19
C VAL A 241 -18.95 4.48 13.78
N GLU A 242 -18.10 5.13 14.58
CA GLU A 242 -16.68 5.39 14.25
C GLU A 242 -15.82 4.15 13.93
N ARG A 243 -16.23 2.96 14.36
CA ARG A 243 -15.57 1.67 14.09
C ARG A 243 -16.60 0.61 13.74
N PRO A 244 -17.10 0.62 12.49
CA PRO A 244 -18.06 -0.37 12.06
C PRO A 244 -17.40 -1.74 11.88
N TYR A 245 -18.23 -2.76 11.79
CA TYR A 245 -17.84 -4.11 11.42
C TYR A 245 -18.25 -4.38 9.99
N LEU A 246 -17.38 -5.03 9.23
CA LEU A 246 -17.61 -5.39 7.85
C LEU A 246 -17.76 -6.91 7.76
N LEU A 247 -18.90 -7.35 7.26
CA LEU A 247 -19.12 -8.74 6.86
C LEU A 247 -18.75 -8.87 5.38
N TYR A 248 -17.57 -9.42 5.13
CA TYR A 248 -17.14 -9.81 3.79
C TYR A 248 -17.79 -11.13 3.43
N LYS A 249 -18.13 -11.30 2.16
CA LYS A 249 -18.72 -12.56 1.66
C LYS A 249 -17.80 -13.75 1.96
N ASP A 250 -16.52 -13.58 1.63
CA ASP A 250 -15.50 -14.62 1.72
C ASP A 250 -14.18 -14.05 2.27
N SER A 251 -13.39 -14.89 2.92
CA SER A 251 -12.04 -14.60 3.43
C SER A 251 -11.07 -14.17 2.33
N ASP A 252 -11.26 -14.69 1.11
CA ASP A 252 -10.48 -14.28 -0.07
C ASP A 252 -10.74 -12.83 -0.45
N THR A 253 -11.96 -12.34 -0.28
CA THR A 253 -12.29 -10.93 -0.55
C THR A 253 -11.63 -10.01 0.47
N LEU A 254 -11.56 -10.42 1.73
CA LEU A 254 -10.84 -9.71 2.79
C LEU A 254 -9.32 -9.66 2.50
N ARG A 255 -8.75 -10.77 2.05
CA ARG A 255 -7.30 -10.91 1.79
C ARG A 255 -6.85 -10.38 0.43
N TRP A 256 -7.78 -10.12 -0.48
CA TRP A 256 -7.50 -9.70 -1.86
C TRP A 256 -6.47 -8.58 -1.97
N ARG A 257 -6.62 -7.53 -1.15
CA ARG A 257 -5.68 -6.39 -1.11
C ARG A 257 -4.26 -6.80 -0.78
N TYR A 258 -4.09 -7.71 0.16
CA TYR A 258 -2.79 -8.20 0.57
C TYR A 258 -2.18 -9.07 -0.54
N HIS A 259 -2.98 -9.92 -1.19
CA HIS A 259 -2.52 -10.70 -2.34
C HIS A 259 -2.08 -9.81 -3.50
N MET A 260 -2.84 -8.75 -3.79
CA MET A 260 -2.47 -7.75 -4.79
C MET A 260 -1.15 -7.05 -4.46
N LEU A 261 -1.02 -6.53 -3.24
CA LEU A 261 0.18 -5.83 -2.82
C LEU A 261 1.39 -6.76 -2.83
N CYS A 262 1.22 -8.01 -2.40
CA CYS A 262 2.23 -9.06 -2.51
C CYS A 262 2.65 -9.30 -3.97
N ALA A 263 1.68 -9.43 -4.88
CA ALA A 263 1.95 -9.63 -6.31
C ALA A 263 2.69 -8.43 -6.92
N GLN A 264 2.26 -7.21 -6.64
CA GLN A 264 2.90 -5.99 -7.12
C GLN A 264 4.34 -5.86 -6.63
N MET A 265 4.57 -6.08 -5.34
CA MET A 265 5.92 -6.07 -4.77
C MET A 265 6.78 -7.20 -5.32
N GLY A 266 6.19 -8.36 -5.62
CA GLY A 266 6.86 -9.46 -6.32
C GLY A 266 7.31 -9.08 -7.74
N VAL A 267 6.46 -8.42 -8.52
CA VAL A 267 6.82 -7.91 -9.87
C VAL A 267 7.93 -6.86 -9.77
N ILE A 268 7.83 -5.91 -8.83
CA ILE A 268 8.86 -4.89 -8.60
C ILE A 268 10.20 -5.55 -8.23
N ALA A 269 10.19 -6.52 -7.32
CA ALA A 269 11.37 -7.28 -6.94
C ALA A 269 12.01 -7.99 -8.14
N LEU A 270 11.18 -8.62 -8.99
CA LEU A 270 11.63 -9.29 -10.21
C LEU A 270 12.28 -8.30 -11.19
N LEU A 271 11.67 -7.14 -11.43
CA LEU A 271 12.22 -6.12 -12.33
C LEU A 271 13.59 -5.62 -11.84
N PHE A 272 13.73 -5.35 -10.55
CA PHE A 272 15.01 -4.95 -9.98
C PHE A 272 16.05 -6.08 -10.00
N ALA A 273 15.64 -7.33 -9.74
CA ALA A 273 16.53 -8.49 -9.86
C ALA A 273 17.05 -8.66 -11.29
N LEU A 274 16.18 -8.52 -12.30
CA LEU A 274 16.56 -8.54 -13.72
C LEU A 274 17.51 -7.39 -14.07
N GLY A 275 17.25 -6.19 -13.56
CA GLY A 275 18.15 -5.04 -13.72
C GLY A 275 19.54 -5.30 -13.15
N GLY A 276 19.61 -5.84 -11.93
CA GLY A 276 20.86 -6.23 -11.28
C GLY A 276 21.59 -7.34 -12.02
N TRP A 277 20.87 -8.35 -12.50
CA TRP A 277 21.43 -9.45 -13.29
C TRP A 277 21.99 -8.96 -14.63
N ARG A 278 21.26 -8.07 -15.33
CA ARG A 278 21.69 -7.47 -16.60
C ARG A 278 22.99 -6.69 -16.43
N GLU A 279 23.09 -5.88 -15.37
CA GLU A 279 24.31 -5.14 -15.04
C GLU A 279 25.46 -6.09 -14.65
N ALA A 280 25.19 -7.15 -13.88
CA ALA A 280 26.20 -8.17 -13.56
C ALA A 280 26.76 -8.84 -14.84
N ARG A 281 25.88 -9.18 -15.79
CA ARG A 281 26.27 -9.77 -17.08
C ARG A 281 27.01 -8.78 -17.97
N ARG A 282 26.62 -7.51 -17.96
CA ARG A 282 27.35 -6.44 -18.67
C ARG A 282 28.76 -6.28 -18.10
N ARG A 283 28.91 -6.24 -16.78
CA ARG A 283 30.21 -6.13 -16.11
C ARG A 283 31.13 -7.28 -16.47
N ARG A 284 30.68 -8.52 -16.35
CA ARG A 284 31.45 -9.72 -16.72
C ARG A 284 31.93 -9.69 -18.17
N ARG A 285 31.13 -9.15 -19.10
CA ARG A 285 31.52 -9.00 -20.51
C ARG A 285 32.60 -7.95 -20.72
N VAL A 286 32.51 -6.81 -20.01
CA VAL A 286 33.54 -5.76 -20.08
C VAL A 286 34.84 -6.24 -19.43
N GLU A 287 34.78 -6.88 -18.27
CA GLU A 287 35.96 -7.45 -17.58
C GLU A 287 36.69 -8.46 -18.47
N LYS A 288 35.96 -9.36 -19.17
CA LYS A 288 36.56 -10.30 -20.13
C LYS A 288 37.28 -9.61 -21.30
N ARG A 289 36.63 -8.63 -21.94
CA ARG A 289 37.24 -7.89 -23.07
C ARG A 289 38.49 -7.11 -22.66
N VAL A 290 38.50 -6.57 -21.45
CA VAL A 290 39.67 -5.86 -20.92
C VAL A 290 40.81 -6.84 -20.63
N ALA A 291 40.52 -8.02 -20.10
CA ALA A 291 41.51 -9.07 -19.90
C ALA A 291 42.11 -9.59 -21.22
N GLU A 292 41.28 -9.74 -22.26
CA GLU A 292 41.71 -10.13 -23.62
C GLU A 292 42.57 -9.07 -24.33
N MET A 293 42.43 -7.78 -23.99
CA MET A 293 43.27 -6.71 -24.53
C MET A 293 44.58 -6.51 -23.77
N ALA A 294 44.71 -7.10 -22.58
CA ALA A 294 45.85 -6.92 -21.69
C ALA A 294 46.81 -8.12 -21.66
N GLY A 295 46.43 -9.25 -22.27
CA GLY A 295 47.27 -10.44 -22.47
C GLY A 295 47.66 -10.59 -23.92
#